data_AF-A0AAV5AZJ6-F1
#
_entry.id   AF-A0AAV5AZJ6-F1
#
_cell.length_a   1.000
_cell.length_b   1.000
_cell.length_c   1.000
_cell.angle_alpha   90.00
_cell.angle_beta   90.00
_cell.angle_gamma   90.00
#
_symmetry.space_group_name_H-M   'P 1'
#
loop_
_entity.id
_entity.type
_entity.pdbx_description
1 polymer ?
#
loop_
_entity_poly.entity_id
_entity_poly.type
_entity_poly.pdbx_seq_one_letter_code
_entity_poly.pdbx_strand_id
1 'polypeptide(L)'
;METNTVRYSDKELQEFKKLIEQKIEQAQKDLELLRNAYQNGADNSTDDTAPTFKAFEEGSETMSKEANMALANRQEKFIRDLKNALIRIENKTYGVCRITGKLIDKERLKLVPHATMSIEAKNMQK
;
A
#
# COMPACT_ATOMS: atom_id res chain seq x y z
N MET A 1 -11.32 -38.40 6.78
CA MET A 1 -10.98 -37.41 5.74
C MET A 1 -10.11 -36.35 6.41
N GLU A 2 -8.79 -36.51 6.36
CA GLU A 2 -7.87 -35.47 6.84
C GLU A 2 -7.95 -34.30 5.87
N THR A 3 -8.68 -33.26 6.26
CA THR A 3 -8.69 -32.00 5.54
C THR A 3 -7.32 -31.36 5.76
N ASN A 4 -6.41 -31.61 4.82
CA ASN A 4 -5.10 -30.98 4.77
C ASN A 4 -5.31 -29.49 4.47
N THR A 5 -5.71 -28.74 5.51
CA THR A 5 -6.02 -27.31 5.39
C THR A 5 -4.71 -26.57 5.26
N VAL A 6 -4.39 -26.19 4.04
CA VAL A 6 -3.21 -25.39 3.69
C VAL A 6 -3.44 -23.98 4.25
N ARG A 7 -3.18 -23.79 5.55
CA ARG A 7 -3.38 -22.52 6.27
C ARG A 7 -2.32 -22.33 7.36
N TYR A 8 -2.07 -21.07 7.71
CA TYR A 8 -1.27 -20.71 8.86
C TYR A 8 -1.99 -21.01 10.17
N SER A 9 -1.21 -21.23 11.24
CA SER A 9 -1.77 -21.40 12.57
C SER A 9 -2.37 -20.09 13.08
N ASP A 10 -3.37 -20.18 13.97
CA ASP A 10 -4.06 -19.01 14.51
C ASP A 10 -3.09 -18.05 15.26
N LYS A 11 -2.00 -18.56 15.84
CA LYS A 11 -0.93 -17.75 16.45
C LYS A 11 -0.18 -16.90 15.43
N GLU A 12 0.17 -17.50 14.29
CA GLU A 12 0.88 -16.80 13.22
C GLU A 12 -0.02 -15.77 12.53
N LEU A 13 -1.29 -16.12 12.34
CA LEU A 13 -2.30 -15.19 11.83
C LEU A 13 -2.45 -13.95 12.73
N GLN A 14 -2.38 -14.12 14.06
CA GLN A 14 -2.34 -12.98 14.99
C GLN A 14 -1.08 -12.13 14.86
N GLU A 15 0.10 -12.74 14.68
CA GLU A 15 1.36 -12.01 14.44
C GLU A 15 1.26 -11.17 13.16
N PHE A 16 0.76 -11.76 12.07
CA PHE A 16 0.53 -11.06 10.81
C PHE A 16 -0.52 -9.96 10.93
N LYS A 17 -1.60 -10.19 11.69
CA LYS A 17 -2.64 -9.18 11.94
C LYS A 17 -2.03 -7.92 12.56
N LYS A 18 -1.28 -8.09 13.66
CA LYS A 18 -0.64 -6.98 14.37
C LYS A 18 0.34 -6.23 13.46
N LEU A 19 1.13 -6.95 12.66
CA LEU A 19 2.05 -6.36 11.69
C LEU A 19 1.30 -5.54 10.63
N ILE A 20 0.18 -6.05 10.11
CA ILE A 20 -0.63 -5.35 9.10
C ILE A 20 -1.29 -4.11 9.68
N GLU A 21 -1.84 -4.18 10.90
CA GLU A 21 -2.43 -3.04 11.59
C GLU A 21 -1.41 -1.91 11.77
N GLN A 22 -0.19 -2.23 12.22
CA GLN A 22 0.91 -1.26 12.32
C GLN A 22 1.26 -0.64 10.96
N LYS A 23 1.33 -1.44 9.89
CA LYS A 23 1.59 -0.91 8.54
C LYS A 23 0.45 -0.05 8.01
N ILE A 24 -0.80 -0.34 8.34
CA ILE A 24 -1.95 0.49 7.96
C ILE A 24 -1.83 1.86 8.63
N GLU A 25 -1.53 1.91 9.93
CA GLU A 25 -1.39 3.17 10.66
C GLU A 25 -0.25 4.02 10.07
N GLN A 26 0.92 3.42 9.83
CA GLN A 26 2.03 4.11 9.17
C GLN A 26 1.63 4.61 7.79
N ALA A 27 0.98 3.77 6.99
CA ALA A 27 0.58 4.12 5.64
C ALA A 27 -0.45 5.25 5.59
N GLN A 28 -1.34 5.33 6.59
CA GLN A 28 -2.30 6.42 6.75
C GLN A 28 -1.61 7.74 7.12
N LYS A 29 -0.61 7.71 8.01
CA LYS A 29 0.21 8.89 8.33
C LYS A 29 0.94 9.41 7.10
N ASP A 30 1.53 8.52 6.31
CA ASP A 30 2.22 8.89 5.07
C ASP A 30 1.24 9.50 4.04
N LEU A 31 0.03 8.93 3.92
CA LEU A 31 -1.02 9.46 3.05
C LEU A 31 -1.47 10.87 3.49
N GLU A 32 -1.64 11.07 4.79
CA GLU A 32 -2.00 12.37 5.37
C GLU A 32 -0.93 13.41 5.09
N LEU A 33 0.35 13.05 5.22
CA LEU A 33 1.47 13.93 4.90
C LEU A 33 1.49 14.31 3.40
N LEU A 34 1.24 13.35 2.50
CA LEU A 34 1.10 13.62 1.07
C LEU A 34 -0.08 14.54 0.75
N ARG A 35 -1.22 14.37 1.45
CA ARG A 35 -2.40 15.24 1.31
C ARG A 35 -2.15 16.64 1.86
N ASN A 36 -1.47 16.76 2.99
CA ASN A 36 -1.09 18.05 3.58
C ASN A 36 -0.10 18.79 2.68
N ALA A 37 0.86 18.11 2.06
CA ALA A 37 1.77 18.72 1.09
C ALA A 37 1.02 19.31 -0.12
N TYR A 38 -0.07 18.66 -0.55
CA TYR A 38 -0.95 19.18 -1.59
C TYR A 38 -1.74 20.41 -1.12
N GLN A 39 -2.30 20.39 0.08
CA GLN A 39 -3.11 21.49 0.64
C GLN A 39 -2.28 22.73 0.99
N ASN A 40 -1.09 22.55 1.57
CA ASN A 40 -0.20 23.66 1.94
C ASN A 40 0.50 24.29 0.72
N GLY A 41 0.70 23.52 -0.36
CA GLY A 41 1.17 24.08 -1.64
C GLY A 41 0.14 24.94 -2.38
N ALA A 42 -1.11 25.00 -1.90
CA ALA A 42 -2.14 25.90 -2.42
C ALA A 42 -2.22 27.24 -1.66
N ASP A 43 -1.53 27.37 -0.50
CA ASP A 43 -1.62 28.55 0.39
C ASP A 43 -0.34 29.40 0.38
N ASN A 44 0.54 29.25 -0.61
CA ASN A 44 1.55 30.25 -0.91
C ASN A 44 0.91 31.44 -1.65
N SER A 45 0.03 32.15 -0.94
CA SER A 45 -0.38 33.51 -1.28
C SER A 45 0.84 34.43 -1.17
N THR A 46 1.61 34.54 -2.24
CA THR A 46 2.49 35.69 -2.48
C THR A 46 1.83 36.55 -3.56
N ASP A 47 0.98 37.43 -3.06
CA ASP A 47 0.24 38.48 -3.78
C ASP A 47 1.18 39.60 -4.29
N ASP A 48 2.41 39.30 -4.73
CA ASP A 48 3.31 40.34 -5.23
C ASP A 48 4.54 39.70 -5.90
N THR A 49 4.51 39.57 -7.24
CA THR A 49 5.66 39.76 -8.17
C THR A 49 5.31 39.34 -9.61
N ALA A 50 5.94 40.02 -10.57
CA ALA A 50 5.62 40.17 -11.99
C ALA A 50 5.13 38.95 -12.83
N PRO A 51 4.30 39.17 -13.86
CA PRO A 51 3.65 38.13 -14.68
C PRO A 51 4.59 37.33 -15.60
N THR A 52 5.87 37.69 -15.72
CA THR A 52 6.81 37.06 -16.66
C THR A 52 7.53 35.83 -16.11
N PHE A 53 7.55 35.60 -14.80
CA PHE A 53 8.21 34.44 -14.18
C PHE A 53 7.23 33.30 -13.80
N LYS A 54 5.93 33.62 -13.63
CA LYS A 54 4.88 32.67 -13.25
C LYS A 54 4.68 31.53 -14.24
N ALA A 55 4.74 31.77 -15.55
CA ALA A 55 4.45 30.75 -16.55
C ALA A 55 5.45 29.56 -16.58
N PHE A 56 6.68 29.76 -16.10
CA PHE A 56 7.69 28.69 -16.04
C PHE A 56 7.64 27.92 -14.70
N GLU A 57 7.35 28.61 -13.59
CA GLU A 57 7.12 27.96 -12.29
C GLU A 57 5.83 27.14 -12.25
N GLU A 58 4.75 27.61 -12.88
CA GLU A 58 3.46 26.90 -12.92
C GLU A 58 3.58 25.51 -13.58
N GLY A 59 4.47 25.36 -14.57
CA GLY A 59 4.78 24.07 -15.22
C GLY A 59 5.54 23.09 -14.30
N SER A 60 6.40 23.60 -13.43
CA SER A 60 7.15 22.78 -12.45
C SER A 60 6.27 22.38 -11.26
N GLU A 61 5.41 23.29 -10.81
CA GLU A 61 4.45 23.05 -9.72
C GLU A 61 3.37 22.05 -10.13
N THR A 62 2.85 22.13 -11.36
CA THR A 62 1.87 21.18 -11.89
C THR A 62 2.44 19.76 -12.00
N MET A 63 3.66 19.60 -12.53
CA MET A 63 4.35 18.31 -12.61
C MET A 63 4.60 17.69 -11.22
N SER A 64 4.92 18.53 -10.22
CA SER A 64 5.13 18.10 -8.83
C SER A 64 3.82 17.66 -8.16
N LYS A 65 2.71 18.35 -8.45
CA LYS A 65 1.36 18.00 -7.97
C LYS A 65 0.88 16.66 -8.56
N GLU A 66 1.09 16.43 -9.86
CA GLU A 66 0.73 15.17 -10.51
C GLU A 66 1.51 13.97 -9.95
N ALA A 67 2.82 14.13 -9.74
CA ALA A 67 3.65 13.10 -9.12
C ALA A 67 3.17 12.75 -7.69
N ASN A 68 2.87 13.77 -6.88
CA ASN A 68 2.33 13.58 -5.53
C ASN A 68 0.95 12.91 -5.55
N MET A 69 0.09 13.25 -6.51
CA MET A 69 -1.22 12.60 -6.68
C MET A 69 -1.08 11.13 -7.05
N ALA A 70 -0.13 10.79 -7.93
CA ALA A 70 0.18 9.40 -8.27
C ALA A 70 0.68 8.61 -7.06
N LEU A 71 1.53 9.21 -6.23
CA LEU A 71 2.02 8.62 -4.97
C LEU A 71 0.88 8.41 -3.96
N ALA A 72 0.01 9.41 -3.78
CA ALA A 72 -1.15 9.31 -2.90
C ALA A 72 -2.10 8.19 -3.34
N ASN A 73 -2.44 8.11 -4.63
CA ASN A 73 -3.26 7.04 -5.20
C ASN A 73 -2.66 5.65 -4.95
N ARG A 74 -1.33 5.51 -5.10
CA ARG A 74 -0.62 4.27 -4.81
C ARG A 74 -0.72 3.90 -3.33
N GLN A 75 -0.60 4.89 -2.45
CA GLN A 75 -0.70 4.70 -1.00
C GLN A 75 -2.11 4.30 -0.57
N GLU A 76 -3.15 4.91 -1.14
CA GLU A 76 -4.55 4.51 -0.90
C GLU A 76 -4.82 3.08 -1.34
N LYS A 77 -4.32 2.69 -2.52
CA LYS A 77 -4.40 1.31 -3.00
C LYS A 77 -3.68 0.35 -2.05
N PHE A 78 -2.50 0.72 -1.57
CA PHE A 78 -1.75 -0.08 -0.61
C PHE A 78 -2.51 -0.28 0.71
N ILE A 79 -3.12 0.78 1.27
CA ILE A 79 -3.97 0.70 2.46
C ILE A 79 -5.17 -0.24 2.21
N ARG A 80 -5.82 -0.13 1.05
CA ARG A 80 -6.93 -1.02 0.67
C ARG A 80 -6.47 -2.48 0.61
N ASP A 81 -5.31 -2.76 0.04
CA ASP A 81 -4.77 -4.11 -0.07
C ASP A 81 -4.39 -4.70 1.31
N LEU A 82 -3.90 -3.88 2.23
CA LEU A 82 -3.67 -4.26 3.64
C LEU A 82 -4.97 -4.56 4.38
N LYS A 83 -6.02 -3.73 4.21
CA LYS A 83 -7.35 -4.01 4.77
C LYS A 83 -7.94 -5.32 4.23
N ASN A 84 -7.77 -5.58 2.93
CA ASN A 84 -8.14 -6.87 2.33
C ASN A 84 -7.31 -8.04 2.88
N ALA A 85 -6.07 -7.80 3.31
CA ALA A 85 -5.26 -8.82 3.97
C ALA A 85 -5.82 -9.16 5.37
N LEU A 86 -6.30 -8.18 6.13
CA LEU A 86 -6.99 -8.41 7.41
C LEU A 86 -8.23 -9.28 7.24
N ILE A 87 -9.08 -8.97 6.26
CA ILE A 87 -10.27 -9.78 5.96
C ILE A 87 -9.88 -11.24 5.63
N ARG A 88 -8.77 -11.45 4.91
CA ARG A 88 -8.26 -12.80 4.61
C ARG A 88 -7.75 -13.53 5.86
N ILE A 89 -7.20 -12.80 6.83
CA ILE A 89 -6.77 -13.35 8.11
C ILE A 89 -7.99 -13.82 8.91
N GLU A 90 -9.05 -13.01 8.97
CA GLU A 90 -10.29 -13.37 9.65
C GLU A 90 -10.96 -14.60 9.02
N ASN A 91 -10.93 -14.70 7.69
CA ASN A 91 -11.40 -15.86 6.95
C ASN A 91 -10.43 -17.05 6.96
N LYS A 92 -9.28 -16.96 7.64
CA LYS A 92 -8.25 -18.01 7.72
C LYS A 92 -7.70 -18.47 6.35
N THR A 93 -7.78 -17.62 5.33
CA THR A 93 -7.26 -17.84 3.97
C THR A 93 -6.00 -17.04 3.66
N TYR A 94 -5.50 -16.28 4.65
CA TYR A 94 -4.29 -15.49 4.50
C TYR A 94 -3.06 -16.37 4.27
N GLY A 95 -2.19 -15.91 3.36
CA GLY A 95 -0.94 -16.60 3.04
C GLY A 95 -1.07 -17.79 2.10
N VAL A 96 -2.27 -18.07 1.57
CA VAL A 96 -2.46 -19.07 0.51
C VAL A 96 -2.35 -18.40 -0.85
N CYS A 97 -1.52 -18.94 -1.73
CA CYS A 97 -1.36 -18.43 -3.09
C CYS A 97 -2.63 -18.66 -3.91
N ARG A 98 -3.15 -17.59 -4.54
CA ARG A 98 -4.35 -17.68 -5.40
C ARG A 98 -4.21 -18.58 -6.63
N ILE A 99 -2.99 -18.82 -7.11
CA ILE A 99 -2.73 -19.60 -8.33
C ILE A 99 -2.34 -21.02 -7.98
N THR A 100 -1.30 -21.18 -7.17
CA THR A 100 -0.74 -22.50 -6.87
C THR A 100 -1.46 -23.20 -5.72
N GLY A 101 -2.29 -22.49 -4.94
CA GLY A 101 -2.93 -23.03 -3.73
C GLY A 101 -1.96 -23.38 -2.60
N LYS A 102 -0.66 -23.11 -2.76
CA LYS A 102 0.40 -23.38 -1.77
C LYS A 102 0.50 -22.25 -0.75
N LEU A 103 1.04 -22.55 0.43
CA LEU A 103 1.43 -21.53 1.42
C LEU A 103 2.57 -20.67 0.85
N ILE A 104 2.43 -19.36 0.98
CA ILE A 104 3.44 -18.35 0.66
C ILE A 104 4.37 -18.22 1.87
N ASP A 105 5.68 -18.28 1.69
CA ASP A 105 6.66 -18.15 2.79
C ASP A 105 6.40 -17.02 3.78
N LYS A 106 6.58 -17.33 5.07
CA LYS A 106 6.37 -16.39 6.18
C LYS A 106 7.25 -15.16 6.05
N GLU A 107 8.53 -15.34 5.73
CA GLU A 107 9.49 -14.24 5.57
C GLU A 107 9.04 -13.25 4.50
N ARG A 108 8.48 -13.76 3.40
CA ARG A 108 7.93 -12.93 2.34
C ARG A 108 6.70 -12.15 2.79
N LEU A 109 5.80 -12.76 3.56
CA LEU A 109 4.63 -12.08 4.12
C LEU A 109 5.00 -11.07 5.21
N LYS A 110 6.10 -11.28 5.94
CA LYS A 110 6.65 -10.27 6.87
C LYS A 110 7.13 -9.02 6.13
N LEU A 111 7.80 -9.21 4.99
CA LEU A 111 8.27 -8.10 4.16
C LEU A 111 7.10 -7.39 3.43
N VAL A 112 6.27 -8.19 2.75
CA VAL A 112 5.19 -7.74 1.86
C VAL A 112 3.86 -8.41 2.24
N PRO A 113 3.17 -7.91 3.28
CA PRO A 113 2.00 -8.59 3.86
C PRO A 113 0.73 -8.52 2.99
N HIS A 114 0.68 -7.66 1.98
CA HIS A 114 -0.45 -7.61 1.06
C HIS A 114 -0.37 -8.66 -0.07
N ALA A 115 0.77 -9.34 -0.23
CA ALA A 115 1.02 -10.26 -1.33
C ALA A 115 -0.01 -11.41 -1.38
N THR A 116 -0.58 -11.64 -2.56
CA THR A 116 -1.62 -12.67 -2.83
C THR A 116 -1.09 -13.88 -3.62
N MET A 117 0.10 -13.77 -4.19
CA MET A 117 0.70 -14.76 -5.09
C MET A 117 2.06 -15.18 -4.57
N SER A 118 2.47 -16.43 -4.72
CA SER A 118 3.84 -16.90 -4.40
C SER A 118 4.88 -16.38 -5.40
N ILE A 119 6.17 -16.59 -5.11
CA ILE A 119 7.26 -16.24 -6.02
C ILE A 119 7.17 -17.06 -7.31
N GLU A 120 6.90 -18.37 -7.20
CA GLU A 120 6.66 -19.27 -8.33
C GLU A 120 5.56 -18.72 -9.26
N ALA A 121 4.41 -18.36 -8.70
CA ALA A 121 3.27 -17.82 -9.45
C ALA A 121 3.60 -16.48 -10.13
N LYS A 122 4.45 -15.65 -9.51
CA LYS A 122 4.89 -14.38 -10.09
C LYS A 122 5.89 -14.59 -11.23
N ASN A 123 6.74 -15.60 -11.14
CA ASN A 123 7.68 -15.95 -12.21
C ASN A 123 6.98 -16.58 -13.43
N MET A 124 5.85 -17.27 -13.24
CA MET A 124 5.05 -17.83 -14.35
C MET A 124 4.27 -16.79 -15.15
N GLN A 125 4.08 -15.58 -14.61
CA GLN A 125 3.39 -14.47 -15.31
C GLN A 125 4.34 -13.50 -15.99
N LYS A 126 5.65 -13.71 -15.86
CA LYS A 126 6.68 -12.95 -16.59
C LYS A 126 6.94 -13.59 -17.93
#